data_AF-A0A0V1PVV8-F1
#
_entry.id   AF-A0A0V1PVV8-F1
#
_cell.length_a   1.000
_cell.length_b   1.000
_cell.length_c   1.000
_cell.angle_alpha   90.00
_cell.angle_beta   90.00
_cell.angle_gamma   90.00
#
_symmetry.space_group_name_H-M   'P 1'
#
loop_
_entity.id
_entity.type
_entity.pdbx_description
1 polymer ?
#
loop_
_entity_poly.entity_id
_entity_poly.type
_entity_poly.pdbx_seq_one_letter_code
_entity_poly.pdbx_strand_id
1 'polypeptide(L)'
;MSIPTSIKVIDGIVDQYREEVSQLDIPDFTTPSSSYKNPVVSPYVNEFKLNRIINDIPTIKLQLNKYKGNKTYQDVSDKILQLQSLLDEKFYINDKLIRIWVSSKTVTGLTDNADNAAEEKTNDEAIELNNDEENLASLRKRLLSGGTHTSLDDTTNNKSSIDKANNYHESIQEDILSELTGFAASLKQSAVTLSSKLLDDNAVLNKTGDSLMKNETLMKSVGNNLNNYVTNKSGGKISFWFLMKILLASFLLFFAMVVLIKIFPKM
;
A
#
# COMPACT_ATOMS: atom_id res chain seq x y z
N MET A 1 12.38 -13.48 3.47
CA MET A 1 11.80 -14.27 4.58
C MET A 1 12.37 -15.67 4.49
N SER A 2 13.06 -16.12 5.54
CA SER A 2 13.91 -17.31 5.52
C SER A 2 13.09 -18.61 5.41
N ILE A 3 13.62 -19.58 4.66
CA ILE A 3 12.98 -20.86 4.39
C ILE A 3 13.02 -21.71 5.67
N PRO A 4 11.88 -22.12 6.25
CA PRO A 4 11.90 -22.98 7.43
C PRO A 4 12.29 -24.41 7.02
N THR A 5 13.41 -24.88 7.57
CA THR A 5 14.10 -26.13 7.23
C THR A 5 13.63 -27.36 8.00
N SER A 6 12.66 -27.23 8.92
CA SER A 6 12.19 -28.33 9.77
C SER A 6 10.75 -28.17 10.23
N ILE A 7 10.02 -29.28 10.40
CA ILE A 7 8.64 -29.32 10.92
C ILE A 7 8.52 -28.69 12.33
N LYS A 8 9.59 -28.74 13.13
CA LYS A 8 9.64 -28.06 14.45
C LYS A 8 9.70 -26.54 14.35
N VAL A 9 10.29 -26.02 13.27
CA VAL A 9 10.32 -24.57 13.01
C VAL A 9 8.95 -24.11 12.56
N ILE A 10 8.25 -24.92 11.76
CA ILE A 10 6.87 -24.66 11.37
C ILE A 10 5.95 -24.65 12.61
N ASP A 11 6.11 -25.62 13.50
CA ASP A 11 5.36 -25.68 14.78
C ASP A 11 5.60 -24.43 15.64
N GLY A 12 6.86 -24.01 15.79
CA GLY A 12 7.20 -22.78 16.52
C GLY A 12 6.64 -21.50 15.90
N ILE A 13 6.56 -21.42 14.55
CA ILE A 13 5.93 -20.28 13.85
C ILE A 13 4.42 -20.27 14.09
N VAL A 14 3.76 -21.44 14.10
CA VAL A 14 2.32 -21.57 14.37
C VAL A 14 2.00 -21.16 15.81
N ASP A 15 2.83 -21.57 16.77
CA ASP A 15 2.67 -21.18 18.18
C ASP A 15 2.91 -19.67 18.37
N GLN A 16 3.92 -19.10 17.70
CA GLN A 16 4.14 -17.66 17.70
C GLN A 16 2.95 -16.89 17.12
N TYR A 17 2.37 -17.35 16.01
CA TYR A 17 1.19 -16.71 15.43
C TYR A 17 -0.05 -16.86 16.32
N ARG A 18 -0.21 -17.98 17.02
CA ARG A 18 -1.27 -18.12 18.03
C ARG A 18 -1.09 -17.12 19.18
N GLU A 19 0.13 -16.91 19.64
CA GLU A 19 0.42 -15.94 20.70
C GLU A 19 0.20 -14.50 20.22
N GLU A 20 0.68 -14.15 19.03
CA GLU A 20 0.44 -12.84 18.41
C GLU A 20 -1.06 -12.58 18.29
N VAL A 21 -1.85 -13.54 17.79
CA VAL A 21 -3.32 -13.44 17.66
C VAL A 21 -4.02 -13.29 19.01
N SER A 22 -3.46 -13.87 20.07
CA SER A 22 -3.99 -13.79 21.44
C SER A 22 -3.66 -12.45 22.11
N GLN A 23 -2.56 -11.82 21.73
CA GLN A 23 -2.14 -10.49 22.20
C GLN A 23 -2.82 -9.33 21.48
N LEU A 24 -3.53 -9.59 20.37
CA LEU A 24 -4.35 -8.57 19.73
C LEU A 24 -5.51 -8.19 20.65
N ASP A 25 -5.65 -6.88 20.91
CA ASP A 25 -6.75 -6.26 21.65
C ASP A 25 -8.03 -6.26 20.79
N ILE A 26 -8.49 -7.47 20.45
CA ILE A 26 -9.74 -7.74 19.76
C ILE A 26 -10.63 -8.48 20.76
N PRO A 27 -11.81 -7.91 21.09
CA PRO A 27 -12.74 -8.56 22.00
C PRO A 27 -13.15 -9.94 21.47
N ASP A 28 -13.40 -10.87 22.38
CA ASP A 28 -13.85 -12.22 22.05
C ASP A 28 -15.32 -12.22 21.57
N PHE A 29 -15.75 -13.25 20.84
CA PHE A 29 -17.14 -13.34 20.32
C PHE A 29 -18.19 -13.30 21.43
N THR A 30 -17.79 -13.70 22.63
CA THR A 30 -18.60 -13.67 23.86
C THR A 30 -18.81 -12.27 24.44
N THR A 31 -18.09 -11.25 23.94
CA THR A 31 -18.23 -9.88 24.44
C THR A 31 -19.49 -9.21 23.87
N PRO A 32 -20.38 -8.71 24.75
CA PRO A 32 -21.64 -8.11 24.32
C PRO A 32 -21.40 -6.89 23.45
N SER A 33 -22.24 -6.72 22.42
CA SER A 33 -22.02 -5.68 21.39
C SER A 33 -22.05 -4.23 21.88
N SER A 34 -22.49 -4.01 23.13
CA SER A 34 -22.44 -2.73 23.83
C SER A 34 -21.05 -2.31 24.30
N SER A 35 -20.09 -3.24 24.42
CA SER A 35 -18.71 -2.95 24.86
C SER A 35 -17.77 -2.50 23.74
N TYR A 36 -18.19 -2.55 22.47
CA TYR A 36 -17.39 -2.12 21.32
C TYR A 36 -17.21 -0.59 21.19
N LYS A 37 -17.49 0.18 22.24
CA LYS A 37 -17.39 1.65 22.21
C LYS A 37 -15.95 2.09 22.48
N ASN A 38 -15.36 2.74 21.48
CA ASN A 38 -14.02 3.35 21.49
C ASN A 38 -12.86 2.36 21.78
N PRO A 39 -12.41 1.60 20.77
CA PRO A 39 -11.17 0.85 20.88
C PRO A 39 -9.98 1.79 21.14
N VAL A 40 -9.11 1.41 22.09
CA VAL A 40 -7.91 2.17 22.50
C VAL A 40 -6.87 2.21 21.39
N VAL A 41 -6.85 1.18 20.53
CA VAL A 41 -5.97 1.05 19.37
C VAL A 41 -6.81 1.10 18.10
N SER A 42 -6.31 1.78 17.06
CA SER A 42 -6.99 1.85 15.76
C SER A 42 -7.28 0.43 15.21
N PRO A 43 -8.55 0.08 14.92
CA PRO A 43 -8.95 -1.23 14.40
C PRO A 43 -8.23 -1.66 13.11
N TYR A 44 -7.69 -0.70 12.36
CA TYR A 44 -6.88 -0.93 11.16
C TYR A 44 -5.50 -1.54 11.45
N VAL A 45 -4.93 -1.27 12.64
CA VAL A 45 -3.65 -1.88 13.06
C VAL A 45 -3.84 -3.37 13.32
N ASN A 46 -4.98 -3.73 13.91
CA ASN A 46 -5.38 -5.12 14.12
C ASN A 46 -5.66 -5.81 12.77
N GLU A 47 -6.32 -5.13 11.83
CA GLU A 47 -6.57 -5.62 10.48
C GLU A 47 -5.27 -5.95 9.74
N PHE A 48 -4.28 -5.04 9.78
CA PHE A 48 -3.00 -5.25 9.13
C PHE A 48 -2.25 -6.48 9.67
N LYS A 49 -2.25 -6.65 11.00
CA LYS A 49 -1.63 -7.81 11.66
C LYS A 49 -2.35 -9.11 11.30
N LEU A 50 -3.68 -9.11 11.28
CA LEU A 50 -4.49 -10.26 10.86
C LEU A 50 -4.22 -10.62 9.40
N ASN A 51 -4.23 -9.65 8.49
CA ASN A 51 -3.97 -9.85 7.06
C ASN A 51 -2.56 -10.40 6.80
N ARG A 52 -1.55 -9.98 7.58
CA ARG A 52 -0.21 -10.58 7.52
C ARG A 52 -0.26 -12.09 7.79
N ILE A 53 -0.92 -12.49 8.88
CA ILE A 53 -1.00 -13.89 9.30
C ILE A 53 -1.82 -14.71 8.30
N ILE A 54 -2.92 -14.15 7.76
CA ILE A 54 -3.75 -14.79 6.72
C ILE A 54 -2.90 -15.12 5.48
N ASN A 55 -2.07 -14.18 5.03
CA ASN A 55 -1.24 -14.35 3.83
C ASN A 55 -0.11 -15.37 4.03
N ASP A 56 0.34 -15.58 5.27
CA ASP A 56 1.40 -16.54 5.59
C ASP A 56 0.88 -17.99 5.69
N ILE A 57 -0.38 -18.20 6.10
CA ILE A 57 -0.98 -19.55 6.27
C ILE A 57 -0.87 -20.44 5.02
N PRO A 58 -1.19 -19.98 3.79
CA PRO A 58 -1.04 -20.79 2.58
C PRO A 58 0.40 -21.26 2.35
N THR A 59 1.38 -20.40 2.63
CA THR A 59 2.80 -20.74 2.47
C THR A 59 3.25 -21.78 3.49
N ILE A 60 2.76 -21.67 4.73
CA ILE A 60 3.01 -22.61 5.82
C ILE A 60 2.37 -23.97 5.51
N LYS A 61 1.13 -24.00 5.01
CA LYS A 61 0.46 -25.25 4.57
C LYS A 61 1.23 -25.94 3.44
N LEU A 62 1.71 -25.18 2.46
CA LEU A 62 2.47 -25.71 1.33
C LEU A 62 3.82 -26.30 1.78
N GLN A 63 4.47 -25.66 2.76
CA GLN A 63 5.70 -26.16 3.37
C GLN A 63 5.46 -27.37 4.27
N LEU A 64 4.34 -27.42 5.01
CA LEU A 64 3.96 -28.56 5.84
C LEU A 64 3.65 -29.81 5.00
N ASN A 65 3.03 -29.64 3.83
CA ASN A 65 2.70 -30.74 2.91
C ASN A 65 3.96 -31.50 2.41
N LYS A 66 5.15 -30.87 2.44
CA LYS A 66 6.43 -31.54 2.16
C LYS A 66 6.79 -32.61 3.20
N TYR A 67 6.17 -32.58 4.38
CA TYR A 67 6.44 -33.47 5.51
C TYR A 67 5.25 -34.38 5.83
N LYS A 68 4.36 -34.65 4.86
CA LYS A 68 3.14 -35.48 5.02
C LYS A 68 3.38 -36.89 5.57
N GLY A 69 4.61 -37.40 5.51
CA GLY A 69 5.01 -38.69 6.09
C GLY A 69 5.43 -38.66 7.57
N ASN A 70 5.45 -37.50 8.23
CA ASN A 70 5.88 -37.37 9.62
C ASN A 70 4.70 -37.55 10.59
N LYS A 71 4.91 -38.22 11.73
CA LYS A 71 3.89 -38.38 12.80
C LYS A 71 3.39 -37.04 13.37
N THR A 72 4.24 -36.01 13.36
CA THR A 72 3.87 -34.66 13.85
C THR A 72 3.12 -33.82 12.81
N TYR A 73 2.94 -34.32 11.58
CA TYR A 73 2.24 -33.60 10.52
C TYR A 73 0.77 -33.36 10.88
N GLN A 74 0.08 -34.38 11.40
CA GLN A 74 -1.34 -34.27 11.72
C GLN A 74 -1.57 -33.26 12.86
N ASP A 75 -0.72 -33.32 13.90
CA ASP A 75 -0.79 -32.38 15.03
C ASP A 75 -0.58 -30.92 14.59
N VAL A 76 0.46 -30.64 13.79
CA VAL A 76 0.71 -29.29 13.26
C VAL A 76 -0.38 -28.85 12.27
N SER A 77 -0.93 -29.78 11.49
CA SER A 77 -2.05 -29.50 10.58
C SER A 77 -3.32 -29.12 11.35
N ASP A 78 -3.63 -29.83 12.43
CA ASP A 78 -4.78 -29.54 13.30
C ASP A 78 -4.59 -28.20 14.03
N LYS A 79 -3.38 -27.89 14.49
CA LYS A 79 -3.04 -26.57 15.04
C LYS A 79 -3.26 -25.43 14.03
N ILE A 80 -2.88 -25.63 12.76
CA ILE A 80 -3.12 -24.66 11.69
C ILE A 80 -4.61 -24.49 11.41
N LEU A 81 -5.40 -25.57 11.44
CA LEU A 81 -6.86 -25.49 11.27
C LEU A 81 -7.52 -24.71 12.42
N GLN A 82 -7.10 -24.96 13.66
CA GLN A 82 -7.56 -24.19 14.82
C GLN A 82 -7.16 -22.71 14.73
N LEU A 83 -5.92 -22.43 14.32
CA LEU A 83 -5.45 -21.05 14.11
C LEU A 83 -6.27 -20.34 13.03
N GLN A 84 -6.60 -21.04 11.93
CA GLN A 84 -7.43 -20.49 10.87
C GLN A 84 -8.85 -20.16 11.38
N SER A 85 -9.46 -21.05 12.16
CA SER A 85 -10.77 -20.79 12.77
C SER A 85 -10.75 -19.56 13.69
N LEU A 86 -9.71 -19.42 14.52
CA LEU A 86 -9.55 -18.26 15.41
C LEU A 86 -9.29 -16.97 14.63
N LEU A 87 -8.61 -17.07 13.49
CA LEU A 87 -8.28 -15.93 12.64
C LEU A 87 -9.52 -15.42 11.90
N ASP A 88 -10.34 -16.33 11.38
CA ASP A 88 -11.62 -16.02 10.73
C ASP A 88 -12.58 -15.33 11.72
N GLU A 89 -12.65 -15.84 12.95
CA GLU A 89 -13.44 -15.25 14.04
C GLU A 89 -12.97 -13.83 14.39
N LYS A 90 -11.67 -13.63 14.63
CA LYS A 90 -11.11 -12.32 14.97
C LYS A 90 -11.19 -11.33 13.81
N PHE A 91 -11.06 -11.79 12.57
CA PHE A 91 -11.25 -10.97 11.37
C PHE A 91 -12.68 -10.44 11.28
N TYR A 92 -13.68 -11.31 11.51
CA TYR A 92 -15.08 -10.91 11.52
C TYR A 92 -15.40 -9.86 12.60
N ILE A 93 -14.88 -10.04 13.81
CA ILE A 93 -15.06 -9.08 14.90
C ILE A 93 -14.37 -7.75 14.58
N ASN A 94 -13.17 -7.79 14.00
CA ASN A 94 -12.43 -6.59 13.62
C ASN A 94 -13.14 -5.81 12.50
N ASP A 95 -13.73 -6.47 11.49
CA ASP A 95 -14.56 -5.81 10.46
C ASP A 95 -15.77 -5.10 11.08
N LYS A 96 -16.44 -5.76 12.03
CA LYS A 96 -17.55 -5.17 12.78
C LYS A 96 -17.10 -3.95 13.59
N LEU A 97 -15.92 -4.02 14.21
CA LEU A 97 -15.34 -2.93 14.99
C LEU A 97 -14.98 -1.73 14.10
N ILE A 98 -14.43 -1.96 12.91
CA ILE A 98 -14.16 -0.92 11.91
C ILE A 98 -15.47 -0.21 11.52
N ARG A 99 -16.54 -0.96 11.22
CA ARG A 99 -17.84 -0.37 10.88
C ARG A 99 -18.38 0.52 12.00
N ILE A 100 -18.37 0.04 13.23
CA ILE A 100 -18.83 0.80 14.40
C ILE A 100 -17.98 2.06 14.60
N TRP A 101 -16.66 1.93 14.48
CA TRP A 101 -15.73 3.04 14.59
C TRP A 101 -15.98 4.11 13.52
N VAL A 102 -16.12 3.71 12.25
CA VAL A 102 -16.44 4.61 11.13
C VAL A 102 -17.80 5.28 11.34
N SER A 103 -18.85 4.52 11.67
CA SER A 103 -20.19 5.09 11.92
C SER A 103 -20.21 6.06 13.10
N SER A 104 -19.39 5.85 14.13
CA SER A 104 -19.29 6.78 15.26
C SER A 104 -18.60 8.11 14.90
N LYS A 105 -17.75 8.10 13.87
CA LYS A 105 -17.01 9.30 13.42
C LYS A 105 -17.76 10.07 12.32
N THR A 106 -18.62 9.41 11.54
CA THR A 106 -19.36 10.05 10.43
C THR A 106 -20.68 10.72 10.83
N VAL A 107 -21.35 10.25 11.90
CA VAL A 107 -22.69 10.76 12.29
C VAL A 107 -22.65 12.09 13.05
N THR A 108 -21.48 12.54 13.52
CA THR A 108 -21.36 13.80 14.31
C THR A 108 -21.20 15.07 13.44
N GLY A 109 -21.39 14.97 12.11
CA GLY A 109 -21.11 16.07 11.18
C GLY A 109 -22.31 16.59 10.35
N LEU A 110 -23.55 16.16 10.61
CA LEU A 110 -24.70 16.46 9.72
C LEU A 110 -26.00 16.89 10.42
N THR A 111 -25.96 17.31 11.69
CA THR A 111 -27.12 17.95 12.34
C THR A 111 -26.67 19.27 12.94
N ASP A 112 -26.58 20.28 12.10
CA ASP A 112 -26.93 21.68 12.41
C ASP A 112 -26.77 22.48 11.10
N ASN A 113 -27.81 23.23 10.72
CA ASN A 113 -27.89 24.12 9.55
C ASN A 113 -28.40 23.53 8.22
N ALA A 114 -29.52 22.80 8.29
CA ALA A 114 -30.44 22.67 7.16
C ALA A 114 -31.61 23.64 7.35
N ASP A 115 -31.35 24.94 7.24
CA ASP A 115 -32.35 25.98 6.99
C ASP A 115 -31.61 27.26 6.58
N ASN A 116 -31.43 27.45 5.28
CA ASN A 116 -31.61 28.71 4.56
C ASN A 116 -31.14 28.54 3.12
N ALA A 117 -32.12 28.65 2.23
CA ALA A 117 -31.99 28.53 0.79
C ALA A 117 -31.36 29.77 0.15
N ALA A 118 -30.79 29.53 -1.02
CA ALA A 118 -30.71 30.42 -2.17
C ALA A 118 -29.98 31.77 -1.98
N GLU A 119 -28.81 31.89 -2.62
CA GLU A 119 -28.70 32.78 -3.79
C GLU A 119 -27.44 32.46 -4.60
N GLU A 120 -27.68 32.23 -5.88
CA GLU A 120 -26.74 32.01 -6.95
C GLU A 120 -26.23 33.38 -7.43
N LYS A 121 -24.93 33.67 -7.27
CA LYS A 121 -24.22 34.65 -8.09
C LYS A 121 -22.82 34.16 -8.42
N THR A 122 -22.71 33.68 -9.66
CA THR A 122 -21.52 33.67 -10.50
C THR A 122 -20.77 35.00 -10.42
N ASN A 123 -19.47 34.95 -10.16
CA ASN A 123 -18.50 35.85 -10.76
C ASN A 123 -17.16 35.12 -10.85
N ASP A 124 -16.76 34.88 -12.09
CA ASP A 124 -15.39 34.54 -12.48
C ASP A 124 -14.46 35.68 -12.07
N GLU A 125 -13.56 35.42 -11.13
CA GLU A 125 -12.28 36.12 -11.06
C GLU A 125 -11.17 35.07 -10.92
N ALA A 126 -10.37 34.98 -11.99
CA ALA A 126 -9.13 34.22 -12.03
C ALA A 126 -8.17 34.82 -11.00
N ILE A 127 -7.93 34.10 -9.90
CA ILE A 127 -6.87 34.44 -8.95
C ILE A 127 -5.61 33.70 -9.40
N GLU A 128 -4.66 34.49 -9.90
CA GLU A 128 -3.31 34.10 -10.24
C GLU A 128 -2.63 33.34 -9.09
N LEU A 129 -2.18 32.13 -9.41
CA LEU A 129 -1.24 31.34 -8.64
C LEU A 129 0.15 31.99 -8.72
N ASN A 130 0.47 32.94 -7.84
CA ASN A 130 1.86 33.31 -7.57
C ASN A 130 2.01 33.93 -6.16
N ASN A 131 3.04 33.46 -5.43
CA ASN A 131 3.58 33.96 -4.16
C ASN A 131 2.93 33.54 -2.83
N ASP A 132 2.92 32.24 -2.54
CA ASP A 132 2.65 31.70 -1.19
C ASP A 132 3.77 32.02 -0.16
N GLU A 133 5.01 32.27 -0.61
CA GLU A 133 6.14 32.58 0.29
C GLU A 133 6.13 34.03 0.81
N GLU A 134 5.66 35.00 0.02
CA GLU A 134 5.51 36.40 0.46
C GLU A 134 4.35 36.56 1.45
N ASN A 135 3.35 35.68 1.38
CA ASN A 135 2.17 35.71 2.26
C ASN A 135 2.53 35.30 3.70
N LEU A 136 3.33 34.25 3.88
CA LEU A 136 3.79 33.82 5.21
C LEU A 136 4.77 34.82 5.84
N ALA A 137 5.66 35.41 5.05
CA ALA A 137 6.61 36.42 5.54
C ALA A 137 5.91 37.73 5.94
N SER A 138 4.90 38.15 5.18
CA SER A 138 4.08 39.32 5.51
C SER A 138 3.17 39.08 6.71
N LEU A 139 2.59 37.88 6.85
CA LEU A 139 1.82 37.47 8.03
C LEU A 139 2.69 37.46 9.30
N ARG A 140 3.90 36.91 9.23
CA ARG A 140 4.87 36.94 10.33
C ARG A 140 5.26 38.36 10.71
N LYS A 141 5.48 39.24 9.73
CA LYS A 141 5.82 40.65 9.97
C LYS A 141 4.66 41.40 10.65
N ARG A 142 3.42 41.12 10.26
CA ARG A 142 2.20 41.71 10.86
C ARG A 142 1.97 41.22 12.29
N LEU A 143 2.20 39.93 12.55
CA LEU A 143 2.13 39.34 13.89
C LEU A 143 3.25 39.86 14.81
N LEU A 144 4.45 40.11 14.27
CA LEU A 144 5.56 40.67 15.03
C LEU A 144 5.42 42.18 15.27
N SER A 145 4.81 42.93 14.33
CA SER A 145 4.58 44.38 14.49
C SER A 145 3.38 44.71 15.39
N GLY A 146 2.49 43.76 15.66
CA GLY A 146 1.37 43.92 16.58
C GLY A 146 1.74 43.96 18.08
N GLY A 147 3.02 43.77 18.44
CA GLY A 147 3.48 43.67 19.82
C GLY A 147 3.72 44.98 20.58
N THR A 148 3.54 46.16 19.97
CA THR A 148 3.91 47.46 20.58
C THR A 148 2.74 48.32 21.09
N HIS A 149 1.50 47.82 21.07
CA HIS A 149 0.33 48.60 21.49
C HIS A 149 -0.26 48.18 22.86
N THR A 150 0.43 47.32 23.62
CA THR A 150 -0.04 46.79 24.90
C THR A 150 0.19 47.70 26.11
N SER A 151 0.46 49.01 25.90
CA SER A 151 0.56 49.95 27.03
C SER A 151 -0.84 50.31 27.55
N LEU A 152 -1.38 49.39 28.34
CA LEU A 152 -2.68 49.46 28.99
C LEU A 152 -2.58 50.22 30.33
N ASP A 153 -1.93 51.38 30.35
CA ASP A 153 -1.67 52.16 31.58
C ASP A 153 -2.04 53.64 31.45
N ASP A 154 -3.20 53.92 30.85
CA ASP A 154 -3.84 55.25 30.93
C ASP A 154 -5.24 55.13 31.55
N THR A 155 -5.24 54.94 32.86
CA THR A 155 -6.39 54.78 33.74
C THR A 155 -7.17 56.08 34.01
N THR A 156 -7.60 56.82 32.97
CA THR A 156 -8.48 57.99 33.16
C THR A 156 -9.65 58.16 32.18
N ASN A 157 -9.87 57.28 31.19
CA ASN A 157 -11.02 57.38 30.26
C ASN A 157 -11.67 56.01 29.93
N ASN A 158 -12.09 55.28 30.97
CA ASN A 158 -12.35 53.83 30.95
C ASN A 158 -13.66 53.34 30.28
N LYS A 159 -14.40 54.17 29.52
CA LYS A 159 -15.58 53.67 28.76
C LYS A 159 -15.28 53.48 27.28
N SER A 160 -14.58 54.43 26.66
CA SER A 160 -14.18 54.33 25.25
C SER A 160 -13.07 53.28 25.02
N SER A 161 -12.24 52.99 26.03
CA SER A 161 -11.17 51.99 25.91
C SER A 161 -11.68 50.56 25.99
N ILE A 162 -12.74 50.30 26.76
CA ILE A 162 -13.39 48.98 26.83
C ILE A 162 -14.14 48.68 25.54
N ASP A 163 -14.90 49.64 25.01
CA ASP A 163 -15.61 49.45 23.73
C ASP A 163 -14.61 49.26 22.57
N LYS A 164 -13.47 49.95 22.57
CA LYS A 164 -12.42 49.74 21.57
C LYS A 164 -11.74 48.38 21.72
N ALA A 165 -11.48 47.92 22.94
CA ALA A 165 -10.93 46.59 23.18
C ALA A 165 -11.93 45.49 22.76
N ASN A 166 -13.22 45.70 22.98
CA ASN A 166 -14.25 44.74 22.60
C ASN A 166 -14.40 44.64 21.07
N ASN A 167 -14.45 45.79 20.37
CA ASN A 167 -14.43 45.82 18.90
C ASN A 167 -13.16 45.17 18.32
N TYR A 168 -12.01 45.33 18.98
CA TYR A 168 -10.76 44.67 18.58
C TYR A 168 -10.82 43.15 18.77
N HIS A 169 -11.41 42.66 19.86
CA HIS A 169 -11.59 41.23 20.09
C HIS A 169 -12.62 40.61 19.13
N GLU A 170 -13.67 41.34 18.77
CA GLU A 170 -14.68 40.91 17.81
C GLU A 170 -14.11 40.83 16.39
N SER A 171 -13.34 41.84 15.95
CA SER A 171 -12.68 41.80 14.64
C SER A 171 -11.67 40.65 14.52
N ILE A 172 -10.92 40.36 15.59
CA ILE A 172 -9.99 39.21 15.59
C ILE A 172 -10.75 37.89 15.56
N GLN A 173 -11.86 37.77 16.26
CA GLN A 173 -12.66 36.54 16.23
C GLN A 173 -13.27 36.31 14.85
N GLU A 174 -13.74 37.37 14.19
CA GLU A 174 -14.26 37.31 12.83
C GLU A 174 -13.17 36.95 11.82
N ASP A 175 -11.98 37.52 11.94
CA ASP A 175 -10.82 37.17 11.11
C ASP A 175 -10.40 35.71 11.31
N ILE A 176 -10.35 35.22 12.56
CA ILE A 176 -10.02 33.82 12.86
C ILE A 176 -11.08 32.87 12.29
N LEU A 177 -12.37 33.21 12.40
CA LEU A 177 -13.45 32.41 11.82
C LEU A 177 -13.40 32.37 10.29
N SER A 178 -13.11 33.51 9.67
CA SER A 178 -12.92 33.62 8.22
C SER A 178 -11.71 32.80 7.75
N GLU A 179 -10.58 32.88 8.47
CA GLU A 179 -9.39 32.08 8.17
C GLU A 179 -9.61 30.58 8.41
N LEU A 180 -10.32 30.18 9.47
CA LEU A 180 -10.64 28.78 9.75
C LEU A 180 -11.59 28.18 8.71
N THR A 181 -12.57 28.96 8.25
CA THR A 181 -13.49 28.52 7.20
C THR A 181 -12.78 28.44 5.85
N GLY A 182 -11.91 29.40 5.53
CA GLY A 182 -11.03 29.34 4.35
C GLY A 182 -10.06 28.16 4.40
N PHE A 183 -9.47 27.89 5.55
CA PHE A 183 -8.59 26.73 5.75
C PHE A 183 -9.35 25.41 5.62
N ALA A 184 -10.54 25.29 6.22
CA ALA A 184 -11.37 24.10 6.10
C ALA A 184 -11.82 23.85 4.64
N ALA A 185 -12.14 24.91 3.90
CA ALA A 185 -12.44 24.83 2.47
C ALA A 185 -11.22 24.36 1.67
N SER A 186 -10.04 24.91 1.95
CA SER A 186 -8.77 24.49 1.32
C SER A 186 -8.41 23.05 1.65
N LEU A 187 -8.61 22.61 2.90
CA LEU A 187 -8.40 21.24 3.33
C LEU A 187 -9.37 20.28 2.63
N LYS A 188 -10.65 20.65 2.52
CA LYS A 188 -11.65 19.88 1.79
C LYS A 188 -11.27 19.76 0.31
N GLN A 189 -10.86 20.85 -0.32
CA GLN A 189 -10.43 20.85 -1.71
C GLN A 189 -9.19 19.96 -1.90
N SER A 190 -8.21 20.06 -1.00
CA SER A 190 -7.01 19.22 -1.00
C SER A 190 -7.35 17.75 -0.85
N ALA A 191 -8.30 17.40 0.03
CA ALA A 191 -8.76 16.03 0.22
C ALA A 191 -9.49 15.48 -1.03
N VAL A 192 -10.32 16.30 -1.69
CA VAL A 192 -10.99 15.92 -2.94
C VAL A 192 -9.97 15.70 -4.05
N THR A 193 -9.00 16.60 -4.22
CA THR A 193 -7.93 16.45 -5.20
C THR A 193 -7.03 15.25 -4.91
N LEU A 194 -6.73 14.98 -3.64
CA LEU A 194 -6.00 13.78 -3.24
C LEU A 194 -6.78 12.51 -3.60
N SER A 195 -8.09 12.50 -3.33
CA SER A 195 -8.96 11.37 -3.66
C SER A 195 -9.04 11.12 -5.17
N SER A 196 -9.11 12.18 -5.99
CA SER A 196 -9.13 12.02 -7.45
C SER A 196 -7.80 11.49 -7.95
N LYS A 197 -6.67 12.00 -7.45
CA LYS A 197 -5.33 11.49 -7.79
C LYS A 197 -5.14 10.04 -7.38
N LEU A 198 -5.65 9.62 -6.21
CA LEU A 198 -5.59 8.23 -5.78
C LEU A 198 -6.38 7.29 -6.71
N LEU A 199 -7.51 7.77 -7.24
CA LEU A 199 -8.32 7.00 -8.19
C LEU A 199 -7.58 6.85 -9.53
N ASP A 200 -6.99 7.93 -10.03
CA ASP A 200 -6.14 7.91 -11.22
C ASP A 200 -4.91 6.99 -11.05
N ASP A 201 -4.23 7.07 -9.90
CA ASP A 201 -3.09 6.21 -9.58
C ASP A 201 -3.49 4.73 -9.52
N ASN A 202 -4.67 4.41 -9.00
CA ASN A 202 -5.20 3.03 -9.05
C ASN A 202 -5.41 2.55 -10.49
N ALA A 203 -5.92 3.41 -11.37
CA ALA A 203 -6.08 3.06 -12.79
C ALA A 203 -4.71 2.80 -13.46
N VAL A 204 -3.68 3.61 -13.14
CA VAL A 204 -2.31 3.41 -13.61
C VAL A 204 -1.69 2.13 -13.05
N LEU A 205 -1.92 1.81 -11.78
CA LEU A 205 -1.46 0.57 -11.14
C LEU A 205 -2.08 -0.66 -11.79
N ASN A 206 -3.39 -0.64 -12.07
CA ASN A 206 -4.07 -1.71 -12.78
C ASN A 206 -3.48 -1.92 -14.18
N LYS A 207 -3.28 -0.83 -14.94
CA LYS A 207 -2.65 -0.90 -16.27
C LYS A 207 -1.21 -1.42 -16.21
N THR A 208 -0.47 -1.04 -15.17
CA THR A 208 0.88 -1.55 -14.91
C THR A 208 0.85 -3.04 -14.58
N GLY A 209 -0.09 -3.48 -13.76
CA GLY A 209 -0.34 -4.88 -13.43
C GLY A 209 -0.62 -5.72 -14.68
N ASP A 210 -1.52 -5.26 -15.54
CA ASP A 210 -1.83 -5.92 -16.82
C ASP A 210 -0.60 -6.00 -17.74
N SER A 211 0.20 -4.94 -17.77
CA SER A 211 1.43 -4.89 -18.58
C SER A 211 2.51 -5.82 -18.04
N LEU A 212 2.65 -5.92 -16.71
CA LEU A 212 3.54 -6.87 -16.05
C LEU A 212 3.11 -8.30 -16.33
N MET A 213 1.81 -8.62 -16.25
CA MET A 213 1.31 -9.97 -16.52
C MET A 213 1.51 -10.38 -17.99
N LYS A 214 1.30 -9.44 -18.92
CA LYS A 214 1.64 -9.64 -20.34
C LYS A 214 3.13 -9.87 -20.54
N ASN A 215 3.98 -9.07 -19.89
CA ASN A 215 5.44 -9.21 -19.98
C ASN A 215 5.90 -10.55 -19.38
N GLU A 216 5.38 -10.94 -18.23
CA GLU A 216 5.65 -12.25 -17.61
C GLU A 216 5.30 -13.40 -18.58
N THR A 217 4.14 -13.31 -19.24
CA THR A 217 3.69 -14.32 -20.21
C THR A 217 4.63 -14.39 -21.41
N LEU A 218 5.04 -13.23 -21.95
CA LEU A 218 6.01 -13.15 -23.04
C LEU A 218 7.37 -13.70 -22.62
N MET A 219 7.85 -13.35 -21.42
CA MET A 219 9.13 -13.80 -20.88
C MET A 219 9.12 -15.31 -20.60
N LYS A 220 8.01 -15.88 -20.12
CA LYS A 220 7.81 -17.33 -20.01
C LYS A 220 7.80 -18.01 -21.37
N SER A 221 7.12 -17.43 -22.36
CA SER A 221 7.10 -17.97 -23.73
C SER A 221 8.49 -17.95 -24.37
N VAL A 222 9.21 -16.83 -24.25
CA VAL A 222 10.60 -16.71 -24.71
C VAL A 222 11.49 -17.68 -23.96
N GLY A 223 11.35 -17.79 -22.63
CA GLY A 223 12.08 -18.74 -21.80
C GLY A 223 11.84 -20.19 -22.22
N ASN A 224 10.58 -20.57 -22.47
CA ASN A 224 10.23 -21.90 -22.97
C ASN A 224 10.76 -22.15 -24.38
N ASN A 225 10.70 -21.17 -25.27
CA ASN A 225 11.22 -21.28 -26.63
C ASN A 225 12.76 -21.38 -26.63
N LEU A 226 13.45 -20.61 -25.78
CA LEU A 226 14.89 -20.70 -25.60
C LEU A 226 15.28 -22.05 -24.98
N ASN A 227 14.56 -22.48 -23.93
CA ASN A 227 14.81 -23.76 -23.30
C ASN A 227 14.59 -24.90 -24.30
N ASN A 228 13.48 -24.90 -25.05
CA ASN A 228 13.22 -25.86 -26.12
C ASN A 228 14.27 -25.80 -27.23
N TYR A 229 14.78 -24.62 -27.58
CA TYR A 229 15.86 -24.50 -28.57
C TYR A 229 17.17 -25.10 -28.04
N VAL A 230 17.52 -24.81 -26.78
CA VAL A 230 18.72 -25.33 -26.13
C VAL A 230 18.61 -26.86 -25.96
N THR A 231 17.46 -27.38 -25.54
CA THR A 231 17.25 -28.82 -25.33
C THR A 231 17.06 -29.59 -26.64
N ASN A 232 16.25 -29.11 -27.59
CA ASN A 232 15.98 -29.85 -28.84
C ASN A 232 16.96 -29.56 -29.98
N LYS A 233 17.52 -28.34 -30.09
CA LYS A 233 18.35 -27.96 -31.25
C LYS A 233 19.85 -27.89 -30.94
N SER A 234 20.22 -27.52 -29.71
CA SER A 234 21.62 -27.55 -29.26
C SER A 234 21.96 -28.80 -28.43
N GLY A 235 20.94 -29.51 -27.91
CA GLY A 235 21.09 -30.81 -27.26
C GLY A 235 21.94 -30.83 -25.98
N GLY A 236 22.40 -29.68 -25.46
CA GLY A 236 23.33 -29.57 -24.33
C GLY A 236 24.66 -30.35 -24.48
N LYS A 237 24.81 -31.10 -25.58
CA LYS A 237 25.85 -32.03 -25.95
C LYS A 237 25.80 -32.05 -27.47
N ILE A 238 26.90 -31.67 -28.12
CA ILE A 238 27.08 -31.82 -29.56
C ILE A 238 26.58 -33.20 -29.97
N SER A 239 25.48 -33.23 -30.74
CA SER A 239 24.83 -34.48 -31.11
C SER A 239 25.83 -35.37 -31.84
N PHE A 240 25.94 -36.64 -31.46
CA PHE A 240 26.82 -37.62 -32.10
C PHE A 240 26.68 -37.62 -33.63
N TRP A 241 25.47 -37.35 -34.13
CA TRP A 241 25.18 -37.20 -35.55
C TRP A 241 25.86 -35.99 -36.21
N PHE A 242 25.98 -34.86 -35.52
CA PHE A 242 26.73 -33.70 -36.00
C PHE A 242 28.22 -34.01 -36.09
N LEU A 243 28.75 -34.70 -35.07
CA LEU A 243 30.15 -35.16 -35.06
C LEU A 243 30.43 -36.16 -36.19
N MET A 244 29.49 -37.05 -36.51
CA MET A 244 29.65 -37.98 -37.64
C MET A 244 29.67 -37.24 -38.99
N LYS A 245 28.79 -36.25 -39.17
CA LYS A 245 28.75 -35.46 -40.40
C LYS A 245 30.04 -34.65 -40.61
N ILE A 246 30.59 -34.04 -39.56
CA ILE A 246 31.85 -33.29 -39.66
C ILE A 246 33.03 -34.22 -39.98
N LEU A 247 33.05 -35.42 -39.39
CA LEU A 247 34.07 -36.44 -39.69
C LEU A 247 34.01 -36.88 -41.16
N LEU A 248 32.82 -37.20 -41.67
CA LEU A 248 32.63 -37.62 -43.06
C LEU A 248 32.99 -36.50 -44.05
N ALA A 249 32.63 -35.25 -43.73
CA ALA A 249 33.00 -34.09 -44.54
C ALA A 249 34.53 -33.88 -44.58
N SER A 250 35.21 -34.07 -43.45
CA SER A 250 36.67 -34.00 -43.37
C SER A 250 37.34 -35.07 -44.25
N PHE A 251 36.82 -36.30 -44.23
CA PHE A 251 37.30 -37.38 -45.11
C PHE A 251 37.09 -37.06 -46.60
N LEU A 252 35.92 -36.54 -46.97
CA LEU A 252 35.62 -36.14 -48.35
C LEU A 252 36.56 -35.03 -48.84
N LEU A 253 36.84 -34.04 -48.00
CA LEU A 253 37.75 -32.94 -48.33
C LEU A 253 39.19 -33.46 -48.49
N PHE A 254 39.63 -34.36 -47.61
CA PHE A 254 40.93 -35.01 -47.72
C PHE A 254 41.05 -35.84 -49.01
N PHE A 255 40.00 -36.60 -49.36
CA PHE A 255 39.95 -37.37 -50.60
C PHE A 255 40.00 -36.46 -51.83
N ALA A 256 39.24 -35.36 -51.82
CA ALA A 256 39.28 -34.36 -52.89
C ALA A 256 40.68 -33.75 -53.06
N MET A 257 41.38 -33.46 -51.94
CA MET A 257 42.76 -32.95 -51.95
C MET A 257 43.72 -33.97 -52.59
N VAL A 258 43.62 -35.25 -52.22
CA VAL A 258 44.45 -36.33 -52.79
C VAL A 258 44.18 -36.53 -54.28
N VAL A 259 42.91 -36.48 -54.70
CA VAL A 259 42.51 -36.57 -56.11
C VAL A 259 43.07 -35.39 -56.90
N LEU A 260 42.99 -34.17 -56.38
CA LEU A 260 43.60 -32.99 -56.99
C LEU A 260 45.12 -33.15 -57.13
N ILE A 261 45.82 -33.59 -56.08
CA ILE A 261 47.27 -33.82 -56.11
C ILE A 261 47.67 -34.91 -57.10
N LYS A 262 46.84 -35.93 -57.34
CA LYS A 262 47.12 -37.02 -58.29
C LYS A 262 46.79 -36.66 -59.74
N ILE A 263 45.85 -35.74 -59.97
CA ILE A 263 45.46 -35.26 -61.31
C ILE A 263 46.38 -34.14 -61.81
N PHE A 264 46.82 -33.24 -60.92
CA PHE A 264 47.74 -32.14 -61.27
C PHE A 264 49.21 -32.48 -61.60
N PRO A 265 49.83 -33.64 -61.28
CA PRO A 265 51.21 -33.91 -61.65
C PRO A 265 51.34 -34.39 -63.11
N LYS A 266 50.24 -34.33 -63.88
CA LYS A 266 50.15 -34.74 -65.29
C LYS A 266 49.76 -33.59 -66.23
N MET A 267 49.84 -32.34 -65.76
CA MET A 267 49.88 -31.15 -66.62
C MET A 267 51.22 -30.46 -66.45
#